data_AF-Q1H9W2-F1
#
_entry.id   AF-Q1H9W2-F1
#
_cell.length_a   1.000
_cell.length_b   1.000
_cell.length_c   1.000
_cell.angle_alpha   90.00
_cell.angle_beta   90.00
_cell.angle_gamma   90.00
#
_symmetry.space_group_name_H-M   'P 1'
#
loop_
_entity.id
_entity.type
_entity.pdbx_description
1 polymer ?
#
loop_
_entity_poly.entity_id
_entity_poly.type
_entity_poly.pdbx_seq_one_letter_code
_entity_poly.pdbx_strand_id
1 'polypeptide(L)' 'MNLPSSITWNGCQYDVPGMAELEAMVFDSVCETPDGDTVEPDHPDSWLSLLGLI' A
#
# COMPACT_ATOMS: atom_id res chain seq x y z
N MET A 1 -0.82 15.66 0.63
CA MET A 1 -0.19 14.75 -0.35
C MET A 1 -1.28 14.33 -1.32
N ASN A 2 -0.99 14.23 -2.61
CA ASN A 2 -1.99 13.81 -3.61
C ASN A 2 -1.56 12.43 -4.11
N LEU A 3 -2.21 11.36 -3.61
CA LEU A 3 -1.92 9.99 -4.03
C LEU A 3 -2.65 9.71 -5.36
N PRO A 4 -2.08 8.87 -6.25
CA PRO A 4 -2.81 8.41 -7.42
C PRO A 4 -4.02 7.57 -6.99
N SER A 5 -5.05 7.50 -7.82
CA SER A 5 -6.21 6.64 -7.55
C SER A 5 -5.93 5.15 -7.80
N SER A 6 -4.91 4.84 -8.61
CA SER A 6 -4.48 3.47 -8.91
C SER A 6 -3.01 3.42 -9.29
N ILE A 7 -2.38 2.25 -9.18
CA ILE A 7 -1.02 1.97 -9.64
C ILE A 7 -1.00 0.75 -10.57
N THR A 8 0.08 0.62 -11.35
CA THR A 8 0.40 -0.62 -12.05
C THR A 8 1.47 -1.38 -11.27
N TRP A 9 1.15 -2.59 -10.82
CA TRP A 9 2.06 -3.47 -10.11
C TRP A 9 1.93 -4.89 -10.69
N ASN A 10 3.05 -5.57 -10.95
CA ASN A 10 3.10 -6.89 -11.61
C ASN A 10 2.26 -7.02 -12.90
N GLY A 11 2.15 -5.94 -13.66
CA GLY A 11 1.38 -5.91 -14.92
C GLY A 11 -0.13 -5.79 -14.74
N CYS A 12 -0.63 -5.69 -13.50
CA CYS A 12 -2.02 -5.48 -13.16
C CYS A 12 -2.25 -4.07 -12.61
N GLN A 13 -3.48 -3.58 -12.75
CA GLN A 13 -3.89 -2.29 -12.19
C GLN A 13 -4.63 -2.53 -10.88
N TYR A 14 -4.23 -1.79 -9.83
CA TYR A 14 -4.83 -1.88 -8.50
C TYR A 14 -5.24 -0.49 -8.03
N ASP A 15 -6.42 -0.39 -7.42
CA ASP A 15 -6.88 0.83 -6.79
C ASP A 15 -6.08 1.09 -5.52
N VAL A 16 -5.66 2.34 -5.33
CA VAL A 16 -4.92 2.75 -4.13
C VAL A 16 -5.88 2.75 -2.94
N PRO A 17 -5.50 2.15 -1.79
CA PRO A 17 -6.33 2.15 -0.60
C PRO A 17 -6.68 3.57 -0.15
N GLY A 18 -7.83 3.72 0.48
CA GLY A 18 -8.24 4.98 1.08
C GLY A 18 -7.31 5.39 2.22
N MET A 19 -7.31 6.68 2.55
CA MET A 19 -6.43 7.21 3.61
C MET A 19 -6.63 6.50 4.96
N ALA A 20 -7.88 6.14 5.30
CA ALA A 20 -8.17 5.42 6.54
C ALA A 20 -7.57 4.00 6.59
N GLU A 21 -7.48 3.32 5.44
CA GLU A 21 -6.86 2.01 5.32
C GLU A 21 -5.34 2.12 5.44
N LEU A 22 -4.74 3.10 4.76
CA LEU A 22 -3.31 3.39 4.86
C LEU A 22 -2.91 3.77 6.30
N GLU A 23 -3.73 4.55 6.99
CA GLU A 23 -3.52 4.88 8.41
C GLU A 23 -3.57 3.61 9.28
N ALA A 24 -4.55 2.73 9.06
CA ALA A 24 -4.64 1.45 9.79
C ALA A 24 -3.38 0.59 9.59
N MET A 25 -2.85 0.50 8.37
CA MET A 25 -1.61 -0.26 8.10
C MET A 25 -0.41 0.28 8.89
N VAL A 26 -0.32 1.60 9.07
CA VAL A 26 0.73 2.21 9.90
C VAL A 26 0.53 1.87 11.38
N PHE A 27 -0.69 1.95 11.89
CA PHE A 27 -0.99 1.71 13.31
C PHE A 27 -0.89 0.23 13.69
N ASP A 28 -1.36 -0.66 12.82
CA ASP A 28 -1.38 -2.11 13.06
C ASP A 28 0.00 -2.76 12.83
N SER A 29 0.98 -1.99 12.33
CA SER A 29 2.35 -2.47 12.03
C SER A 29 2.38 -3.66 11.06
N VAL A 30 1.37 -3.76 10.21
CA VAL A 30 1.26 -4.72 9.10
C VAL A 30 0.70 -3.98 7.90
N CYS A 31 1.11 -4.35 6.70
CA CYS A 31 0.67 -3.70 5.48
C CYS A 31 0.34 -4.73 4.42
N GLU A 32 -0.74 -4.50 3.67
CA GLU A 32 -1.09 -5.36 2.55
C GLU A 32 -0.24 -5.01 1.32
N THR A 33 0.02 -6.01 0.49
CA THR A 33 0.43 -5.83 -0.90
C THR A 33 -0.79 -5.57 -1.78
N PRO A 34 -0.63 -5.13 -3.04
CA PRO A 34 -1.76 -4.93 -3.94
C PRO A 34 -2.59 -6.20 -4.23
N ASP A 35 -1.98 -7.38 -4.16
CA ASP A 35 -2.66 -8.67 -4.30
C ASP A 35 -3.18 -9.28 -2.98
N GLY A 36 -3.03 -8.56 -1.86
CA GLY A 36 -3.67 -8.89 -0.58
C GLY A 36 -2.84 -9.77 0.35
N ASP A 37 -1.55 -9.98 0.06
CA ASP A 37 -0.64 -10.61 1.03
C ASP A 37 -0.31 -9.62 2.16
N THR A 38 -0.20 -10.12 3.38
CA THR A 38 0.18 -9.31 4.54
C THR A 38 1.69 -9.37 4.76
N VAL A 39 2.35 -8.20 4.72
CA VAL A 39 3.79 -8.02 4.88
C VAL A 39 4.11 -6.95 5.94
N GLU A 40 5.39 -6.78 6.26
CA GLU A 40 5.83 -5.66 7.10
C GLU A 40 5.64 -4.31 6.36
N PRO A 41 5.36 -3.21 7.07
CA PRO A 41 5.14 -1.88 6.47
C PRO A 41 6.24 -1.38 5.54
N ASP A 42 7.50 -1.73 5.82
CA ASP A 42 8.68 -1.33 5.04
C ASP A 42 9.07 -2.37 3.97
N HIS A 43 8.29 -3.44 3.80
CA HIS A 43 8.49 -4.39 2.72
C HIS A 43 8.35 -3.68 1.36
N PRO A 44 9.20 -3.94 0.35
CA PRO A 44 9.19 -3.20 -0.92
C PRO A 44 7.88 -3.31 -1.70
N ASP A 45 7.12 -4.38 -1.48
CA ASP A 45 5.81 -4.62 -2.11
C ASP A 45 4.62 -4.16 -1.25
N SER A 46 4.87 -3.60 -0.07
CA SER A 46 3.81 -3.05 0.78
C SER A 46 3.19 -1.81 0.12
N TRP A 47 1.90 -1.56 0.36
CA TRP A 47 1.27 -0.31 -0.09
C TRP A 47 2.03 0.93 0.37
N LEU A 48 2.56 0.94 1.59
CA LEU A 48 3.27 2.09 2.14
C LEU A 48 4.58 2.37 1.39
N SER A 49 5.35 1.33 1.07
CA SER A 49 6.58 1.46 0.27
C SER A 49 6.29 1.83 -1.17
N LEU A 50 5.29 1.19 -1.80
CA LEU A 50 4.90 1.46 -3.19
C LEU A 50 4.39 2.90 -3.39
N LEU A 51 3.77 3.48 -2.37
CA LEU A 51 3.30 4.87 -2.36
C LEU A 51 4.37 5.87 -1.86
N GLY A 52 5.55 5.40 -1.44
CA GLY A 52 6.64 6.23 -0.93
C GLY A 52 6.31 6.94 0.38
N LEU A 53 5.53 6.29 1.24
CA LEU A 53 5.13 6.79 2.56
C LEU A 53 6.13 6.41 3.67
N ILE A 54 6.96 5.39 3.42
CA ILE A 54 8.08 4.92 4.23
C ILE A 54 9.31 4.72 3.34
#